data_AF-A0AA39SLG8-F1
#
_entry.id   AF-A0AA39SLG8-F1
#
_cell.length_a   1.000
_cell.length_b   1.000
_cell.length_c   1.000
_cell.angle_alpha   90.00
_cell.angle_beta   90.00
_cell.angle_gamma   90.00
#
_symmetry.space_group_name_H-M   'P 1'
#
loop_
_entity.id
_entity.type
_entity.pdbx_description
1 polymer ?
#
loop_
_entity_poly.entity_id
_entity_poly.type
_entity_poly.pdbx_seq_one_letter_code
_entity_poly.pdbx_strand_id
1 'polypeptide(L)'
;MSKDEHIELWHERLGHMNFRDLQILDKFNSVRGFPKLGKKANSVCGPCQQGKQTKSMHKKGKYLSTKEPLELLHMDLMGPMQTESLGGKDTFLLC
;
A
#
# COMPACT_ATOMS: atom_id res chain seq x y z
N MET A 1 2.87 -16.74 30.86
CA MET A 1 2.37 -16.06 29.65
C MET A 1 1.41 -16.99 28.94
N SER A 2 0.27 -16.48 28.49
CA SER A 2 -0.70 -17.30 27.76
C SER A 2 -0.14 -17.66 26.38
N LYS A 3 -0.63 -18.75 25.77
CA LYS A 3 -0.21 -19.15 24.42
C LYS A 3 -0.52 -18.07 23.36
N ASP A 4 -1.47 -17.18 23.64
CA ASP A 4 -1.86 -16.06 22.79
C ASP A 4 -0.91 -14.86 22.93
N GLU A 5 -0.35 -14.63 24.11
CA GLU A 5 0.72 -13.62 24.30
C GLU A 5 2.02 -14.03 23.58
N HIS A 6 2.28 -15.34 23.47
CA HIS A 6 3.45 -15.84 22.75
C HIS A 6 3.36 -15.59 21.24
N ILE A 7 2.18 -15.72 20.61
CA ILE A 7 2.05 -15.54 19.16
C ILE A 7 2.19 -14.08 18.73
N GLU A 8 1.71 -13.12 19.53
CA GLU A 8 1.89 -11.69 19.23
C GLU A 8 3.35 -11.26 19.37
N LEU A 9 4.03 -11.71 20.44
CA LEU A 9 5.43 -11.39 20.66
C LEU A 9 6.34 -11.89 19.53
N TRP A 10 6.10 -13.11 19.03
CA TRP A 10 6.88 -13.65 17.92
C TRP A 10 6.50 -13.05 16.57
N HIS A 11 5.24 -12.62 16.41
CA HIS A 11 4.84 -11.81 15.26
C HIS A 11 5.64 -10.51 15.16
N GLU A 12 5.77 -9.77 16.26
CA GLU A 12 6.56 -8.53 16.31
C GLU A 12 8.06 -8.80 16.13
N ARG A 13 8.63 -9.79 16.85
CA ARG A 13 10.06 -10.13 16.78
C ARG A 13 10.52 -10.57 15.39
N LEU A 14 9.65 -11.20 14.61
CA LEU A 14 9.94 -11.67 13.25
C LEU A 14 9.53 -10.64 12.18
N GLY A 15 9.42 -9.36 12.55
CA GLY A 15 9.17 -8.28 11.60
C GLY A 15 7.75 -8.32 11.05
N HIS A 16 6.76 -8.55 11.90
CA HIS A 16 5.36 -8.57 11.52
C HIS A 16 5.00 -9.65 10.47
N MET A 17 5.62 -10.83 10.64
CA MET A 17 5.37 -12.03 9.84
C MET A 17 3.90 -12.46 9.92
N ASN A 18 3.35 -13.05 8.86
CA ASN A 18 1.96 -13.52 8.87
C ASN A 18 1.74 -14.58 9.98
N PHE A 19 0.64 -14.46 10.72
CA PHE A 19 0.27 -15.44 11.75
C PHE A 19 0.15 -16.87 11.22
N ARG A 20 -0.24 -17.05 9.95
CA ARG A 20 -0.24 -18.38 9.30
C ARG A 20 1.17 -18.93 9.16
N ASP A 21 2.14 -18.10 8.80
CA ASP A 21 3.53 -18.52 8.64
C ASP A 21 4.15 -18.86 10.00
N LEU A 22 3.81 -18.10 11.06
CA LEU A 22 4.21 -18.45 12.43
C LEU A 22 3.67 -19.81 12.88
N GLN A 23 2.43 -20.16 12.52
CA GLN A 23 1.86 -21.49 12.79
C GLN A 23 2.58 -22.59 12.01
N ILE A 24 3.00 -22.32 10.77
CA ILE A 24 3.80 -23.24 9.97
C ILE A 24 5.16 -23.46 10.66
N LEU A 25 5.84 -22.40 11.12
CA LEU A 25 7.12 -22.51 11.83
C LEU A 25 7.01 -23.37 13.10
N ASP A 26 5.95 -23.19 13.91
CA ASP A 26 5.71 -24.03 15.09
C ASP A 26 5.41 -25.48 14.70
N LYS A 27 4.55 -25.69 13.70
CA LYS A 27 4.14 -27.03 13.26
C LYS A 27 5.32 -27.87 12.78
N PHE A 28 6.23 -27.28 12.01
CA PHE A 28 7.39 -27.97 11.45
C PHE A 28 8.63 -27.91 12.34
N ASN A 29 8.56 -27.24 13.49
CA ASN A 29 9.68 -27.05 14.41
C ASN A 29 10.92 -26.48 13.68
N SER A 30 10.69 -25.58 12.71
CA SER A 30 11.72 -25.12 11.77
C SER A 30 12.76 -24.20 12.40
N VAL A 31 12.51 -23.69 13.60
CA VAL A 31 13.39 -22.76 14.32
C VAL A 31 13.72 -23.35 15.68
N ARG A 32 15.02 -23.54 15.95
CA ARG A 32 15.49 -24.05 17.24
C ARG A 32 15.14 -23.07 18.36
N GLY A 33 14.50 -23.58 19.43
CA GLY A 33 14.11 -22.75 20.58
C GLY A 33 12.84 -21.93 20.36
N PHE A 34 12.11 -22.16 19.28
CA PHE A 34 10.81 -21.52 19.04
C PHE A 34 9.75 -22.12 19.97
N PRO A 35 8.96 -21.31 20.70
CA PRO A 35 7.97 -21.84 21.62
C PRO A 35 6.74 -22.39 20.88
N LYS A 36 6.00 -23.26 21.57
CA LYS A 36 4.68 -23.70 21.10
C LYS A 36 3.70 -22.54 21.13
N LEU A 37 3.13 -22.21 19.97
CA LEU A 37 2.21 -21.10 19.80
C LEU A 37 0.76 -21.54 19.99
N GLY A 38 -0.07 -20.62 20.47
CA GLY A 38 -1.52 -20.79 20.50
C GLY A 38 -2.12 -20.67 19.09
N LYS A 39 -3.39 -21.09 18.96
CA LYS A 39 -4.17 -20.72 17.79
C LYS A 39 -4.61 -19.28 17.98
N LYS A 40 -4.07 -18.36 17.17
CA LYS A 40 -4.56 -16.99 17.19
C LYS A 40 -6.01 -16.95 16.68
N ALA A 41 -6.88 -16.27 17.42
CA ALA A 41 -8.16 -15.79 16.91
C ALA A 41 -7.90 -14.86 15.70
N ASN A 42 -8.90 -14.64 14.84
CA ASN A 42 -8.80 -13.77 13.65
C ASN A 42 -8.60 -12.28 14.02
N SER A 43 -7.53 -11.94 14.75
CA SER A 43 -7.22 -10.59 15.16
C SER A 43 -6.26 -9.94 14.16
N VAL A 44 -6.56 -8.70 13.83
CA VAL A 44 -5.82 -7.90 12.87
C VAL A 44 -4.77 -7.10 13.64
N CYS A 45 -3.50 -7.20 13.23
CA CYS A 45 -2.45 -6.33 13.74
C CYS A 45 -2.58 -4.94 13.07
N GLY A 46 -2.78 -3.89 13.87
CA GLY A 46 -2.97 -2.52 13.38
C GLY A 46 -1.82 -2.01 12.51
N PRO A 47 -0.55 -2.08 12.98
CA PRO A 47 0.62 -1.73 12.17
C PRO A 47 0.72 -2.50 10.85
N CYS A 48 0.44 -3.82 10.88
CA CYS A 48 0.40 -4.62 9.66
C CYS A 48 -0.67 -4.14 8.68
N GLN A 49 -1.86 -3.83 9.18
CA GLN A 49 -2.98 -3.39 8.36
C GLN A 49 -2.62 -2.09 7.65
N GLN A 50 -2.05 -1.12 8.37
CA GLN A 50 -1.61 0.15 7.81
C GLN A 50 -0.45 -0.03 6.82
N GLY A 51 0.57 -0.82 7.17
CA GLY A 51 1.76 -1.03 6.34
C GLY A 51 1.53 -1.90 5.09
N LYS A 52 0.54 -2.80 5.13
CA LYS A 52 0.18 -3.69 4.01
C LYS A 52 -1.10 -3.25 3.29
N GLN A 53 -1.65 -2.08 3.63
CA GLN A 53 -2.85 -1.56 2.98
C GLN A 53 -2.56 -1.29 1.51
N THR A 54 -3.31 -1.92 0.63
CA THR A 54 -3.28 -1.60 -0.80
C THR A 54 -4.36 -0.57 -1.12
N LYS A 55 -4.07 0.32 -2.08
CA LYS A 55 -5.07 1.25 -2.59
C LYS A 55 -6.17 0.46 -3.29
N SER A 56 -7.43 0.74 -2.96
CA SER A 56 -8.56 0.17 -3.69
C SER A 56 -8.46 0.57 -5.17
N MET A 57 -8.74 -0.37 -6.06
CA MET A 57 -8.79 -0.07 -7.48
C MET A 57 -9.84 1.02 -7.73
N HIS A 58 -9.45 2.05 -8.48
CA HIS A 58 -10.41 3.04 -8.96
C HIS A 58 -11.41 2.37 -9.90
N LYS A 59 -12.70 2.68 -9.77
CA LYS A 59 -13.67 2.27 -10.79
C LYS A 59 -13.17 2.80 -12.13
N LYS A 60 -13.17 1.96 -13.17
CA LYS A 60 -12.91 2.43 -14.53
C LYS A 60 -13.85 3.60 -14.79
N GLY A 61 -13.31 4.78 -15.05
CA GLY A 61 -14.11 5.92 -15.44
C GLY A 61 -14.89 5.55 -16.70
N LYS A 62 -16.19 5.86 -16.74
CA LYS A 62 -16.91 5.98 -18.00
C LYS A 62 -16.45 7.27 -18.68
N TYR A 63 -15.18 7.41 -19.06
CA TYR A 63 -14.69 8.69 -19.57
C TYR A 63 -14.59 8.69 -21.10
N LEU A 64 -15.61 9.34 -21.66
CA LEU A 64 -15.65 10.21 -22.84
C LEU A 64 -15.15 9.60 -24.16
N SER A 65 -16.04 8.86 -24.82
CA SER A 65 -16.04 8.79 -26.28
C SER A 65 -16.50 10.14 -26.80
N THR A 66 -15.58 11.08 -27.01
CA THR A 66 -15.88 12.22 -27.87
C THR A 66 -16.25 11.69 -29.25
N LYS A 67 -17.30 12.21 -29.85
CA LYS A 67 -17.77 11.84 -31.18
C LYS A 67 -17.23 12.78 -32.24
N GLU A 68 -17.01 14.04 -31.87
CA GLU A 68 -16.61 15.11 -32.78
C GLU A 68 -15.30 15.78 -32.34
N PRO A 69 -14.52 16.35 -33.27
CA PRO A 69 -13.34 17.15 -32.94
C PRO A 69 -13.68 18.29 -31.97
N LEU A 70 -12.80 18.53 -30.99
CA LEU A 70 -12.90 19.62 -29.99
C LEU A 70 -14.05 19.49 -28.96
N GLU A 71 -14.71 18.33 -28.86
CA GLU A 71 -15.76 18.11 -27.85
C GLU A 71 -15.20 18.04 -26.40
N LEU A 72 -13.93 17.67 -26.26
CA LEU A 72 -13.20 17.72 -24.99
C LEU A 72 -11.77 18.16 -25.24
N LEU A 73 -11.35 19.23 -24.55
CA LEU A 73 -9.97 19.69 -24.53
C LEU A 73 -9.39 19.44 -23.14
N HIS A 74 -8.32 18.67 -23.06
CA HIS A 74 -7.52 18.56 -21.85
C HIS A 74 -6.35 19.54 -21.98
N MET A 75 -6.18 20.41 -20.98
CA MET A 75 -5.03 21.28 -20.90
C MET A 75 -4.42 21.15 -19.52
N ASP A 76 -3.10 21.19 -19.46
CA ASP A 76 -2.32 21.19 -18.23
C ASP A 76 -1.46 22.45 -18.15
N LEU A 77 -1.05 22.83 -16.93
CA LEU A 77 -0.17 23.96 -16.71
C LEU A 77 1.22 23.45 -16.32
N MET A 78 2.21 23.74 -17.16
CA MET A 78 3.62 23.45 -16.92
C MET A 78 4.32 24.66 -16.32
N GLY A 79 5.04 24.47 -15.21
CA GLY A 79 5.91 25.49 -14.62
C GLY A 79 5.86 25.51 -13.08
N PRO A 80 6.61 26.40 -12.42
CA PRO A 80 7.47 27.45 -12.98
C PRO A 80 8.75 26.90 -13.62
N MET A 81 9.05 27.38 -14.82
CA MET A 81 10.23 27.01 -15.60
C MET A 81 11.43 27.85 -15.21
N GLN A 82 12.63 27.28 -15.35
CA GLN A 82 13.88 28.00 -15.04
C GLN A 82 14.11 29.21 -15.97
N THR A 83 13.63 29.13 -17.21
CA THR A 83 13.81 30.18 -18.21
C THR A 83 12.45 30.78 -18.56
N GLU A 84 12.38 32.11 -18.50
CA GLU A 84 11.18 32.84 -18.92
C GLU A 84 11.02 32.82 -20.44
N SER A 85 9.76 32.82 -20.87
CA SER A 85 9.41 33.16 -22.24
C SER A 85 9.83 34.59 -22.59
N LEU A 86 9.81 34.91 -23.88
CA LEU A 86 10.08 36.26 -24.37
C LEU A 86 9.17 37.34 -23.74
N GLY A 87 8.00 36.95 -23.22
CA GLY A 87 7.06 37.82 -22.52
C GLY A 87 7.21 37.84 -20.98
N GLY A 88 8.29 37.28 -20.43
CA GLY A 88 8.55 37.24 -18.99
C GLY A 88 7.61 36.30 -18.22
N LYS A 89 7.11 35.24 -18.89
CA LYS A 89 6.28 34.20 -18.25
C LYS A 89 7.09 32.92 -18.10
N ASP A 90 7.03 32.30 -16.94
CA ASP A 90 7.68 31.05 -16.57
C ASP A 90 6.71 29.86 -16.49
N THR A 91 5.42 30.10 -16.77
CA THR A 91 4.37 29.07 -16.81
C THR A 91 3.75 28.99 -18.20
N PHE A 92 3.40 27.77 -18.62
CA PHE A 92 2.96 27.46 -19.98
C PHE A 92 1.75 26.52 -19.95
N LEU A 93 0.75 26.78 -20.79
CA LEU A 93 -0.34 25.83 -21.00
C LEU A 93 0.09 24.78 -22.02
N LEU A 94 -0.08 23.52 -21.66
CA LEU A 94 0.10 22.35 -22.52
C LEU A 94 -1.28 21.81 -22.87
N CYS A 95 -1.46 21.38 -24.11
CA CYS A 95 -2.64 20.68 -24.60
C CYS A 95 -2.27 19.26 -25.00
#